data_AF-A0A2U3DPI3-F1
#
_entry.id   AF-A0A2U3DPI3-F1
#
_cell.length_a   1.000
_cell.length_b   1.000
_cell.length_c   1.000
_cell.angle_alpha   90.00
_cell.angle_beta   90.00
_cell.angle_gamma   90.00
#
_symmetry.space_group_name_H-M   'P 1'
#
loop_
_entity.id
_entity.type
_entity.pdbx_description
1 polymer ?
#
loop_
_entity_poly.entity_id
_entity_poly.type
_entity_poly.pdbx_seq_one_letter_code
_entity_poly.pdbx_strand_id
1 'polypeptide(L)'
;MSPEAGKLTNQQVHDAIGHCMYQIFTTTTTNQELIRYGEEVLGWYKNPQVTDDSDAVYQLHTVHAMWKAELHIVEDGETLRKIKSLRMRISEAAAALTIES
;
A
#
# COMPACT_ATOMS: atom_id res chain seq x y z
N MET A 1 25.01 -22.68 -2.56
CA MET A 1 23.56 -22.58 -2.84
C MET A 1 23.07 -21.31 -2.17
N SER A 2 22.89 -20.23 -2.92
CA SER A 2 22.23 -19.03 -2.40
C SER A 2 20.74 -19.35 -2.25
N PRO A 3 20.09 -18.98 -1.14
CA PRO A 3 18.65 -19.01 -1.10
C PRO A 3 18.20 -17.94 -2.09
N GLU A 4 17.57 -18.35 -3.19
CA GLU A 4 16.66 -17.46 -3.88
C GLU A 4 15.70 -16.97 -2.79
N ALA A 5 15.77 -15.69 -2.45
CA ALA A 5 14.74 -15.06 -1.64
C ALA A 5 13.43 -15.36 -2.37
N GLY A 6 12.67 -16.33 -1.85
CA GLY A 6 11.67 -17.05 -2.63
C GLY A 6 10.67 -16.06 -3.17
N LYS A 7 10.56 -15.97 -4.50
CA LYS A 7 9.48 -15.22 -5.15
C LYS A 7 8.17 -15.69 -4.53
N LEU A 8 7.37 -14.75 -4.01
CA LEU A 8 6.02 -15.06 -3.55
C LEU A 8 5.23 -15.65 -4.71
N THR A 9 4.39 -16.66 -4.44
CA THR A 9 3.40 -17.09 -5.44
C THR A 9 2.34 -16.01 -5.62
N ASN A 10 1.63 -15.98 -6.75
CA ASN A 10 0.55 -15.01 -6.96
C ASN A 10 -0.50 -15.09 -5.84
N GLN A 11 -0.85 -16.30 -5.37
CA GLN A 11 -1.76 -16.46 -4.23
C GLN A 11 -1.23 -15.76 -2.98
N GLN A 12 0.06 -15.92 -2.65
CA GLN A 12 0.67 -15.25 -1.50
C GLN A 12 0.68 -13.73 -1.64
N VAL A 13 0.82 -13.22 -2.86
CA VAL A 13 0.71 -11.79 -3.16
C VAL A 13 -0.71 -11.29 -2.89
N HIS A 14 -1.73 -11.96 -3.43
CA HIS A 14 -3.13 -11.59 -3.20
C HIS A 14 -3.52 -11.69 -1.72
N ASP A 15 -3.09 -12.74 -1.03
CA ASP A 15 -3.34 -12.92 0.40
C ASP A 15 -2.71 -11.78 1.21
N ALA A 16 -1.50 -11.35 0.85
CA ALA A 16 -0.81 -10.25 1.53
C ALA A 16 -1.50 -8.89 1.30
N ILE A 17 -1.93 -8.60 0.05
CA ILE A 17 -2.69 -7.39 -0.27
C ILE A 17 -4.05 -7.41 0.46
N GLY A 18 -4.75 -8.55 0.44
CA GLY A 18 -6.01 -8.75 1.15
C GLY A 18 -5.86 -8.59 2.68
N HIS A 19 -4.76 -9.07 3.25
CA HIS A 19 -4.46 -8.88 4.67
C HIS A 19 -4.23 -7.40 5.02
N CYS A 20 -3.49 -6.66 4.18
CA CYS A 20 -3.31 -5.22 4.33
C CYS A 20 -4.66 -4.47 4.30
N MET A 21 -5.55 -4.86 3.37
CA MET A 21 -6.92 -4.33 3.28
C MET A 21 -7.72 -4.55 4.56
N TYR A 22 -7.69 -5.77 5.11
CA TYR A 22 -8.37 -6.14 6.35
C TYR A 22 -7.84 -5.36 7.55
N GLN A 23 -6.51 -5.20 7.65
CA GLN A 23 -5.87 -4.46 8.74
C GLN A 23 -6.29 -2.99 8.76
N ILE A 24 -6.32 -2.34 7.60
CA ILE A 24 -6.79 -0.94 7.48
C ILE A 24 -8.26 -0.81 7.91
N PHE A 25 -9.12 -1.77 7.53
CA PHE A 25 -10.56 -1.69 7.82
C PHE A 25 -10.93 -2.01 9.28
N THR A 26 -10.21 -2.93 9.92
CA THR A 26 -10.63 -3.49 11.21
C THR A 26 -9.93 -2.91 12.44
N THR A 27 -8.82 -2.20 12.25
CA THR A 27 -8.06 -1.65 13.37
C THR A 27 -8.47 -0.20 13.64
N THR A 28 -8.63 0.16 14.91
CA THR A 28 -8.68 1.57 15.33
C THR A 28 -7.34 2.19 14.97
N THR A 29 -7.26 2.86 13.83
CA THR A 29 -5.97 3.17 13.22
C THR A 29 -5.31 4.33 13.95
N THR A 30 -4.30 4.02 14.76
CA THR A 30 -3.45 5.07 15.34
C THR A 30 -2.67 5.78 14.23
N ASN A 31 -2.21 7.00 14.51
CA ASN A 31 -1.33 7.75 13.61
C ASN A 31 -0.09 6.96 13.17
N GLN A 32 0.47 6.11 14.04
CA GLN A 32 1.62 5.26 13.72
C GLN A 32 1.25 4.11 12.78
N GLU A 33 0.10 3.49 12.98
CA GLU A 33 -0.40 2.44 12.09
C GLU A 33 -0.74 2.99 10.71
N LEU A 34 -1.35 4.18 10.62
CA LEU A 34 -1.59 4.86 9.35
C LEU A 34 -0.31 5.13 8.56
N ILE A 35 0.77 5.54 9.25
CA ILE A 35 2.09 5.71 8.61
C ILE A 35 2.61 4.36 8.09
N ARG A 36 2.58 3.32 8.93
CA ARG A 36 3.04 1.98 8.57
C ARG A 36 2.29 1.42 7.35
N TYR A 37 0.97 1.53 7.34
CA TYR A 37 0.16 1.08 6.20
C TYR A 37 0.47 1.88 4.93
N GLY A 38 0.70 3.19 5.04
CA GLY A 38 1.13 4.00 3.89
C GLY A 38 2.48 3.55 3.33
N GLU A 39 3.43 3.18 4.20
CA GLU A 39 4.72 2.63 3.78
C GLU A 39 4.59 1.25 3.13
N GLU A 40 3.76 0.37 3.67
CA GLU A 40 3.45 -0.95 3.08
C GLU A 40 2.82 -0.79 1.69
N VAL A 41 1.81 0.06 1.55
CA VAL A 41 1.17 0.37 0.26
C VAL A 41 2.20 0.89 -0.74
N LEU A 42 3.07 1.83 -0.34
CA LEU A 42 4.13 2.33 -1.20
C LEU A 42 5.13 1.24 -1.60
N GLY A 43 5.42 0.31 -0.70
CA GLY A 43 6.27 -0.85 -0.98
C GLY A 43 5.68 -1.75 -2.06
N TRP A 44 4.37 -2.01 -1.99
CA TRP A 44 3.68 -2.82 -2.98
C TRP A 44 3.66 -2.20 -4.38
N TYR A 45 3.50 -0.88 -4.50
CA TYR A 45 3.61 -0.19 -5.79
C TYR A 45 5.01 -0.26 -6.43
N LYS A 46 6.02 -0.71 -5.69
CA LYS A 46 7.39 -0.88 -6.18
C LYS A 46 7.77 -2.36 -6.36
N ASN A 47 6.86 -3.28 -6.07
CA ASN A 47 7.13 -4.71 -6.15
C ASN A 47 6.69 -5.24 -7.52
N PRO A 48 7.61 -5.71 -8.37
CA PRO A 48 7.27 -6.27 -9.68
C PRO A 48 6.25 -7.41 -9.61
N GLN A 49 6.28 -8.22 -8.55
CA GLN A 49 5.31 -9.31 -8.38
C GLN A 49 3.87 -8.83 -8.18
N VAL A 50 3.69 -7.56 -7.79
CA VAL A 50 2.37 -6.91 -7.73
C VAL A 50 2.12 -6.13 -9.01
N THR A 51 3.09 -5.33 -9.48
CA THR A 51 2.88 -4.42 -10.60
C THR A 51 2.75 -5.13 -11.95
N ASP A 52 3.28 -6.35 -12.07
CA ASP A 52 3.17 -7.18 -13.28
C ASP A 52 1.87 -8.00 -13.33
N ASP A 53 1.04 -7.95 -12.28
CA ASP A 53 -0.24 -8.66 -12.16
C ASP A 53 -1.39 -7.64 -12.07
N SER A 54 -2.21 -7.55 -13.13
CA SER A 54 -3.29 -6.55 -13.21
C SER A 54 -4.34 -6.70 -12.11
N ASP A 55 -4.61 -7.92 -11.65
CA ASP A 55 -5.58 -8.17 -10.58
C ASP A 55 -4.99 -7.72 -9.23
N ALA A 56 -3.70 -7.97 -9.02
CA ALA A 56 -2.99 -7.48 -7.83
C ALA A 56 -2.90 -5.94 -7.82
N VAL A 57 -2.65 -5.31 -8.97
CA VAL A 57 -2.69 -3.84 -9.11
C VAL A 57 -4.07 -3.29 -8.78
N TYR A 58 -5.14 -3.90 -9.30
CA TYR A 58 -6.51 -3.48 -8.99
C TYR A 58 -6.82 -3.55 -7.48
N GLN A 59 -6.42 -4.64 -6.83
CA GLN A 59 -6.56 -4.79 -5.37
C GLN A 59 -5.72 -3.73 -4.63
N LEU A 60 -4.48 -3.47 -5.06
CA LEU A 60 -3.61 -2.47 -4.45
C LEU A 60 -4.18 -1.04 -4.58
N HIS A 61 -4.82 -0.71 -5.71
CA HIS A 61 -5.54 0.55 -5.86
C HIS A 61 -6.70 0.67 -4.88
N THR A 62 -7.42 -0.42 -4.62
CA THR A 62 -8.49 -0.45 -3.61
C THR A 62 -7.93 -0.18 -2.21
N VAL A 63 -6.83 -0.84 -1.83
CA VAL A 63 -6.14 -0.61 -0.55
C VAL A 63 -5.69 0.85 -0.40
N HIS A 64 -5.10 1.45 -1.44
CA HIS A 64 -4.71 2.85 -1.43
C HIS A 64 -5.89 3.80 -1.22
N ALA A 65 -7.03 3.54 -1.88
CA ALA A 65 -8.24 4.35 -1.70
C ALA A 65 -8.78 4.26 -0.26
N MET A 66 -8.77 3.06 0.33
CA MET A 66 -9.17 2.84 1.71
C MET A 66 -8.24 3.56 2.69
N TRP A 67 -6.92 3.38 2.54
CA TRP A 67 -5.93 4.08 3.37
C TRP A 67 -6.13 5.60 3.34
N LYS A 68 -6.47 6.17 2.19
CA LYS A 68 -6.78 7.61 2.06
C LYS A 68 -8.02 8.04 2.84
N ALA A 69 -9.04 7.20 2.95
CA ALA A 69 -10.29 7.53 3.64
C ALA A 69 -10.09 7.64 5.17
N GLU A 70 -9.17 6.85 5.73
CA GLU A 70 -8.85 6.86 7.17
C GLU A 70 -8.06 8.09 7.64
N LEU A 71 -7.59 8.94 6.71
CA LEU A 71 -6.72 10.09 7.03
C LEU A 71 -7.44 11.28 7.69
N HIS A 72 -8.76 11.22 7.89
CA HIS A 72 -9.57 12.35 8.38
C HIS A 72 -9.36 12.68 9.87
N ILE A 73 -8.57 11.89 10.59
CA ILE A 73 -8.45 11.91 12.07
C ILE A 73 -7.08 12.45 12.54
N VAL A 74 -6.20 12.85 11.64
CA VAL A 74 -4.80 13.18 11.98
C VAL A 74 -4.62 14.66 12.34
N GLU A 75 -4.50 14.94 13.64
CA GLU A 75 -4.32 16.31 14.17
C GLU A 75 -2.85 16.68 14.47
N ASP A 76 -1.98 15.68 14.61
CA ASP A 76 -0.56 15.90 14.92
C ASP A 76 0.22 16.43 13.70
N GLY A 77 0.94 17.55 13.87
CA GLY A 77 1.61 18.26 12.78
C GLY A 77 2.77 17.49 12.13
N GLU A 78 3.51 16.69 12.91
CA GLU A 78 4.59 15.85 12.36
C GLU A 78 4.02 14.66 11.59
N THR A 79 3.05 13.97 12.18
CA THR A 79 2.32 12.86 11.54
C THR A 79 1.68 13.33 10.25
N LEU A 80 1.00 14.48 10.25
CA LEU A 80 0.38 15.05 9.07
C LEU A 80 1.40 15.32 7.95
N ARG A 81 2.62 15.78 8.30
CA ARG A 81 3.69 15.98 7.31
C ARG A 81 4.14 14.65 6.69
N LYS A 82 4.34 13.61 7.51
CA LYS A 82 4.73 12.27 7.05
C LYS A 82 3.66 11.66 6.14
N ILE A 83 2.39 11.74 6.55
CA ILE A 83 1.24 11.24 5.77
C ILE A 83 1.10 12.00 4.45
N LYS A 84 1.26 13.33 4.44
CA LYS A 84 1.25 14.11 3.19
C LYS A 84 2.37 13.68 2.23
N SER A 85 3.57 13.45 2.74
CA SER A 85 4.70 12.94 1.94
C SER A 85 4.40 11.55 1.35
N LEU A 86 3.89 10.62 2.17
CA LEU A 86 3.47 9.30 1.71
C LEU A 86 2.40 9.39 0.63
N ARG A 87 1.38 10.24 0.82
CA ARG A 87 0.29 10.43 -0.14
C ARG A 87 0.79 10.85 -1.52
N MET A 88 1.76 11.75 -1.59
CA MET A 88 2.35 12.17 -2.86
C MET A 88 3.08 11.00 -3.53
N ARG A 89 3.99 10.34 -2.80
CA ARG A 89 4.79 9.23 -3.33
C ARG A 89 3.94 8.04 -3.79
N ILE A 90 2.88 7.70 -3.06
CA ILE A 90 1.94 6.64 -3.45
C ILE A 90 1.14 7.05 -4.68
N SER A 91 0.70 8.31 -4.76
CA SER A 91 -0.07 8.79 -5.92
C SER A 91 0.79 8.84 -7.19
N GLU A 92 2.06 9.24 -7.08
CA GLU A 92 3.04 9.18 -8.18
C GLU A 92 3.26 7.75 -8.66
N ALA A 93 3.47 6.81 -7.73
CA ALA A 93 3.68 5.40 -8.06
C ALA A 93 2.42 4.77 -8.70
N ALA A 94 1.23 5.09 -8.18
CA ALA A 94 -0.03 4.63 -8.75
C ALA A 94 -0.25 5.19 -10.18
N ALA A 95 0.07 6.46 -10.40
CA ALA A 95 -0.09 7.09 -11.72
C ALA A 95 0.86 6.49 -12.77
N ALA A 96 2.08 6.11 -12.38
CA ALA A 96 3.02 5.45 -13.28
C ALA A 96 2.46 4.15 -13.86
N LEU A 97 1.70 3.38 -13.07
CA LEU A 97 1.07 2.13 -13.52
C LEU A 97 -0.15 2.35 -14.43
N THR A 98 -0.83 3.49 -14.28
CA THR A 98 -2.01 3.83 -15.12
C THR A 98 -1.61 4.30 -16.52
N ILE A 99 -0.38 4.79 -16.71
CA ILE A 99 0.12 5.29 -18.00
C ILE A 99 0.56 4.14 -18.92
N GLU A 100 0.86 2.96 -18.36
CA GLU A 100 1.34 1.78 -19.09
C GLU A 100 0.24 0.74 -19.41
N SER A 101 -1.04 1.04 -19.11
CA SER A 101 -2.22 0.21 -19.42
C SER A 101 -2.95 0.69 -20.67
#